data_AF-A0A2V6EA18-F1
#
_entry.id   AF-A0A2V6EA18-F1
#
_cell.length_a   1.000
_cell.length_b   1.000
_cell.length_c   1.000
_cell.angle_alpha   90.00
_cell.angle_beta   90.00
_cell.angle_gamma   90.00
#
_symmetry.space_group_name_H-M   'P 1'
#
loop_
_entity.id
_entity.type
_entity.pdbx_description
1 polymer ?
#
loop_
_entity_poly.entity_id
_entity_poly.type
_entity_poly.pdbx_seq_one_letter_code
_entity_poly.pdbx_strand_id
1 'polypeptide(L)'
;MKEEPNDSHSKALRINLDPRWYGTFAEIGAGQEVVRWFFRVGGAAGTVAKSMSAYDMKVSDAIYGHADRYVSRGRLQAMLDREFDLDVERLGQERGESTSFFAFADTVVARSYRGTPECHGWMGIKFQSRVQDQPSQVVMHVRMLDEEASAQQEALGIVGVNLCYGAFFLSHVPEELVESLLDNLTTRRLEIDMLELSGIEFRNVDNRIMALKLVQLGLSGAAMFGPNREVLQPSDMLHNKAVLVERGSFRPVTYVNIDMLECALAKFKQEPAVADKPILTLMELTMRNLLAGGTEVDRRDFLARAEVLFACGMTVLISDYFEYHRLAAYLSWRTRERISIVLGVPSIFELFDEKYYAQLPGGILENFGRL
;
A
#
# COMPACT_ATOMS: atom_id res chain seq x y z
N MET A 1 25.44 -0.75 -20.00
CA MET A 1 24.69 -0.85 -18.74
C MET A 1 25.04 -2.18 -18.11
N LYS A 2 25.69 -2.20 -16.95
CA LYS A 2 25.78 -3.45 -16.18
C LYS A 2 24.35 -3.77 -15.74
N GLU A 3 23.89 -5.00 -16.00
CA GLU A 3 22.60 -5.49 -15.52
C GLU A 3 22.50 -5.20 -14.04
N GLU A 4 21.47 -4.44 -13.65
CA GLU A 4 21.21 -4.21 -12.24
C GLU A 4 20.86 -5.55 -11.57
N PRO A 5 21.25 -5.73 -10.30
CA PRO A 5 20.93 -6.96 -9.59
C PRO A 5 19.41 -7.10 -9.41
N ASN A 6 18.80 -7.94 -10.24
CA ASN A 6 17.38 -8.27 -10.18
C ASN A 6 17.06 -9.34 -9.14
N ASP A 7 18.07 -9.88 -8.44
CA ASP A 7 17.87 -10.89 -7.41
C ASP A 7 18.12 -10.39 -5.99
N SER A 8 17.34 -10.89 -5.03
CA SER A 8 17.38 -10.42 -3.63
C SER A 8 18.74 -10.64 -2.97
N HIS A 9 19.47 -11.71 -3.33
CA HIS A 9 20.79 -11.98 -2.78
C HIS A 9 21.78 -10.89 -3.24
N SER A 10 21.82 -10.59 -4.54
CA SER A 10 22.70 -9.57 -5.08
C SER A 10 22.35 -8.16 -4.59
N LYS A 11 21.06 -7.85 -4.42
CA LYS A 11 20.61 -6.58 -3.80
C LYS A 11 21.11 -6.45 -2.37
N ALA A 12 20.85 -7.44 -1.51
CA ALA A 12 21.29 -7.42 -0.12
C ALA A 12 22.82 -7.35 0.00
N LEU A 13 23.55 -8.12 -0.83
CA LEU A 13 25.01 -8.09 -0.86
C LEU A 13 25.55 -6.72 -1.28
N ARG A 14 24.95 -6.10 -2.31
CA ARG A 14 25.35 -4.76 -2.75
C ARG A 14 25.15 -3.72 -1.66
N ILE A 15 24.06 -3.79 -0.90
CA ILE A 15 23.85 -2.91 0.26
C ILE A 15 24.95 -3.15 1.30
N ASN A 16 25.22 -4.41 1.66
CA ASN A 16 26.24 -4.77 2.65
C ASN A 16 27.66 -4.29 2.31
N LEU A 17 27.98 -4.23 1.01
CA LEU A 17 29.30 -3.82 0.53
C LEU A 17 29.42 -2.30 0.35
N ASP A 18 28.32 -1.55 0.45
CA ASP A 18 28.33 -0.10 0.34
C ASP A 18 28.55 0.52 1.73
N PRO A 19 29.72 1.16 1.98
CA PRO A 19 30.08 1.64 3.32
C PRO A 19 29.22 2.83 3.78
N ARG A 20 28.37 3.38 2.90
CA ARG A 20 27.51 4.52 3.22
C ARG A 20 26.35 4.13 4.12
N TRP A 21 25.77 2.94 3.97
CA TRP A 21 24.52 2.58 4.64
C TRP A 21 24.79 1.84 5.94
N TYR A 22 24.36 2.39 7.06
CA TYR A 22 24.51 1.75 8.38
C TYR A 22 23.30 2.02 9.26
N GLY A 23 22.74 1.00 9.89
CA GLY A 23 21.50 1.21 10.59
C GLY A 23 20.88 -0.02 11.25
N THR A 24 19.63 0.16 11.65
CA THR A 24 18.88 -0.80 12.43
C THR A 24 17.79 -1.52 11.62
N PHE A 25 17.59 -2.81 11.92
CA PHE A 25 16.39 -3.57 11.54
C PHE A 25 15.55 -3.90 12.78
N ALA A 26 14.31 -3.44 12.81
CA ALA A 26 13.34 -3.72 13.88
C ALA A 26 12.09 -4.41 13.33
N GLU A 27 11.95 -5.71 13.56
CA GLU A 27 10.92 -6.54 12.92
C GLU A 27 10.00 -7.16 13.98
N ILE A 28 8.69 -7.10 13.80
CA ILE A 28 7.70 -7.63 14.76
C ILE A 28 6.62 -8.43 14.04
N GLY A 29 6.49 -9.71 14.39
CA GLY A 29 5.30 -10.52 14.11
C GLY A 29 5.43 -11.59 13.03
N ALA A 30 6.46 -11.53 12.17
CA ALA A 30 6.73 -12.58 11.16
C ALA A 30 8.18 -13.07 11.15
N GLY A 31 8.91 -12.94 12.26
CA GLY A 31 10.33 -13.28 12.34
C GLY A 31 11.20 -12.07 12.04
N GLN A 32 12.47 -12.31 11.79
CA GLN A 32 13.46 -11.30 11.40
C GLN A 32 13.99 -11.64 10.00
N GLU A 33 13.09 -11.69 9.04
CA GLU A 33 13.36 -12.27 7.72
C GLU A 33 14.08 -11.29 6.79
N VAL A 34 13.90 -9.98 6.99
CA VAL A 34 14.59 -8.97 6.19
C VAL A 34 16.05 -8.92 6.61
N VAL A 35 16.35 -8.72 7.90
CA VAL A 35 17.75 -8.68 8.38
C VAL A 35 18.49 -10.00 8.15
N ARG A 36 17.77 -11.13 8.16
CA ARG A 36 18.34 -12.45 7.88
C ARG A 36 18.99 -12.52 6.49
N TRP A 37 18.45 -11.84 5.49
CA TRP A 37 19.11 -11.73 4.18
C TRP A 37 20.48 -11.08 4.30
N PHE A 38 20.57 -9.96 5.01
CA PHE A 38 21.82 -9.23 5.21
C PHE A 38 22.85 -10.07 5.98
N PHE A 39 22.44 -10.87 6.96
CA PHE A 39 23.35 -11.81 7.61
C PHE A 39 23.82 -12.94 6.69
N ARG A 40 22.91 -13.51 5.88
CA ARG A 40 23.19 -14.66 5.03
C ARG A 40 24.16 -14.35 3.88
N VAL A 41 24.05 -13.18 3.27
CA VAL A 41 24.88 -12.79 2.11
C VAL A 41 26.32 -12.40 2.50
N GLY A 42 26.58 -12.19 3.80
CA GLY A 42 27.88 -11.73 4.30
C GLY A 42 28.10 -10.22 4.15
N GLY A 43 29.08 -9.68 4.90
CA GLY A 43 29.36 -8.22 4.93
C GLY A 43 28.48 -7.41 5.89
N ALA A 44 27.54 -8.04 6.59
CA ALA A 44 26.56 -7.38 7.47
C ALA A 44 27.18 -6.44 8.52
N ALA A 45 28.40 -6.70 9.00
CA ALA A 45 29.07 -5.82 9.96
C ALA A 45 29.31 -4.39 9.43
N GLY A 46 29.31 -4.21 8.10
CA GLY A 46 29.40 -2.92 7.43
C GLY A 46 28.08 -2.17 7.31
N THR A 47 26.94 -2.79 7.64
CA THR A 47 25.60 -2.24 7.39
C THR A 47 24.62 -2.37 8.56
N VAL A 48 24.67 -3.48 9.29
CA VAL A 48 23.77 -3.74 10.41
C VAL A 48 24.43 -3.26 11.69
N ALA A 49 23.96 -2.13 12.22
CA ALA A 49 24.32 -1.62 13.55
C ALA A 49 23.64 -2.43 14.64
N LYS A 50 22.36 -2.75 14.42
CA LYS A 50 21.51 -3.44 15.39
C LYS A 50 20.39 -4.18 14.66
N SER A 51 19.99 -5.30 15.25
CA SER A 51 18.79 -6.04 14.87
C SER A 51 17.99 -6.34 16.12
N MET A 52 16.67 -6.14 16.09
CA MET A 52 15.83 -6.43 17.25
C MET A 52 14.42 -6.89 16.88
N SER A 53 13.78 -7.59 17.82
CA SER A 53 12.38 -7.98 17.73
C SER A 53 11.71 -7.96 19.11
N ALA A 54 10.57 -7.27 19.23
CA ALA A 54 9.84 -7.09 20.48
C ALA A 54 8.42 -7.69 20.36
N TYR A 55 8.32 -9.01 20.51
CA TYR A 55 7.07 -9.76 20.34
C TYR A 55 6.03 -9.55 21.44
N ASP A 56 6.47 -9.41 22.69
CA ASP A 56 5.56 -9.19 23.80
C ASP A 56 5.03 -7.76 23.76
N MET A 57 3.70 -7.60 23.90
CA MET A 57 3.05 -6.30 23.82
C MET A 57 3.58 -5.30 24.85
N LYS A 58 3.89 -5.74 26.08
CA LYS A 58 4.42 -4.86 27.12
C LYS A 58 5.87 -4.48 26.85
N VAL A 59 6.66 -5.40 26.32
CA VAL A 59 8.03 -5.10 25.89
C VAL A 59 8.02 -4.11 24.73
N SER A 60 7.16 -4.32 23.73
CA SER A 60 6.99 -3.40 22.61
C SER A 60 6.51 -2.02 23.08
N ASP A 61 5.57 -1.96 24.01
CA ASP A 61 5.09 -0.70 24.60
C ASP A 61 6.16 0.03 25.41
N ALA A 62 7.02 -0.69 26.12
CA ALA A 62 8.12 -0.10 26.87
C ALA A 62 9.17 0.54 25.95
N ILE A 63 9.31 0.06 24.70
CA ILE A 63 10.30 0.56 23.74
C ILE A 63 9.71 1.66 22.85
N TYR A 64 8.49 1.45 22.34
CA TYR A 64 7.89 2.28 21.29
C TYR A 64 6.64 3.06 21.73
N GLY A 65 6.25 2.94 23.00
CA GLY A 65 5.01 3.53 23.52
C GLY A 65 3.78 2.69 23.21
N HIS A 66 2.65 3.10 23.79
CA HIS A 66 1.38 2.41 23.67
C HIS A 66 0.76 2.59 22.27
N ALA A 67 0.08 1.56 21.76
CA ALA A 67 -0.71 1.64 20.54
C ALA A 67 -2.04 0.90 20.68
N ASP A 68 -3.13 1.52 20.22
CA ASP A 68 -4.46 0.89 20.21
C ASP A 68 -4.53 -0.35 19.31
N ARG A 69 -3.77 -0.33 18.21
CA ARG A 69 -3.55 -1.46 17.30
C ARG A 69 -2.06 -1.66 17.11
N TYR A 70 -1.59 -2.88 17.39
CA TYR A 70 -0.15 -3.20 17.31
C TYR A 70 0.32 -3.34 15.86
N VAL A 71 -0.51 -3.90 14.96
CA VAL A 71 -0.24 -3.86 13.52
C VAL A 71 -0.95 -2.64 12.94
N SER A 72 -0.24 -1.53 12.92
CA SER A 72 -0.74 -0.23 12.47
C SER A 72 0.38 0.67 11.95
N ARG A 73 0.00 1.65 11.13
CA ARG A 73 0.90 2.71 10.68
C ARG A 73 1.54 3.47 11.85
N GLY A 74 0.76 3.74 12.90
CA GLY A 74 1.25 4.44 14.09
C GLY A 74 2.35 3.66 14.81
N ARG A 75 2.19 2.34 14.96
CA ARG A 75 3.26 1.49 15.53
C ARG A 75 4.51 1.50 14.64
N LEU A 76 4.35 1.32 13.32
CA LEU A 76 5.47 1.37 12.39
C LEU A 76 6.24 2.70 12.53
N GLN A 77 5.53 3.82 12.56
CA GLN A 77 6.14 5.14 12.69
C GLN A 77 6.94 5.28 13.98
N ALA A 78 6.38 4.84 15.11
CA ALA A 78 7.07 4.87 16.40
C ALA A 78 8.36 4.03 16.38
N MET A 79 8.35 2.88 15.68
CA MET A 79 9.54 2.06 15.47
C MET A 79 10.59 2.78 14.61
N LEU A 80 10.19 3.30 13.44
CA LEU A 80 11.10 4.02 12.54
C LEU A 80 11.77 5.22 13.23
N ASP A 81 10.98 6.01 13.95
CA ASP A 81 11.50 7.20 14.63
C ASP A 81 12.44 6.83 15.77
N ARG A 82 12.01 5.90 16.65
CA ARG A 82 12.81 5.47 17.79
C ARG A 82 14.14 4.88 17.37
N GLU A 83 14.13 3.96 16.41
CA GLU A 83 15.33 3.22 16.02
C GLU A 83 16.31 4.11 15.25
N PHE A 84 15.81 4.99 14.38
CA PHE A 84 16.65 5.95 13.66
C PHE A 84 17.31 6.96 14.61
N ASP A 85 16.54 7.51 15.55
CA ASP A 85 17.05 8.50 16.50
C ASP A 85 18.14 7.88 17.39
N LEU A 86 17.99 6.61 17.78
CA LEU A 86 19.02 5.87 18.51
C LEU A 86 20.30 5.66 17.70
N ASP A 87 20.21 5.42 16.40
CA ASP A 87 21.38 5.29 15.53
C ASP A 87 22.13 6.63 15.44
N VAL A 88 21.42 7.73 15.22
CA VAL A 88 22.01 9.08 15.18
C VAL A 88 22.62 9.47 16.54
N GLU A 89 21.90 9.25 17.64
CA GLU A 89 22.34 9.58 19.00
C GLU A 89 23.63 8.85 19.38
N ARG A 90 23.70 7.54 19.09
CA ARG A 90 24.79 6.68 19.56
C ARG A 90 25.99 6.65 18.64
N LEU A 91 25.78 6.79 17.33
CA LEU A 91 26.81 6.59 16.31
C LEU A 91 27.16 7.88 15.57
N GLY A 92 26.36 8.93 15.69
CA GLY A 92 26.54 10.18 14.95
C GLY A 92 27.90 10.84 15.16
N GLN A 93 28.45 10.80 16.38
CA GLN A 93 29.76 11.38 16.66
C GLN A 93 30.92 10.62 15.99
N GLU A 94 30.83 9.28 15.93
CA GLU A 94 31.93 8.45 15.41
C GLU A 94 31.83 8.20 13.91
N ARG A 95 30.61 8.13 13.36
CA ARG A 95 30.33 7.69 11.98
C ARG A 95 29.59 8.71 11.13
N GLY A 96 29.00 9.74 11.74
CA GLY A 96 28.07 10.65 11.08
C GLY A 96 28.66 11.54 9.99
N GLU A 97 29.99 11.54 9.77
CA GLU A 97 30.63 12.24 8.65
C GLU A 97 30.84 11.36 7.40
N SER A 98 30.71 10.04 7.53
CA SER A 98 30.94 9.09 6.44
C SER A 98 29.75 8.18 6.16
N THR A 99 28.74 8.21 7.02
CA THR A 99 27.66 7.23 7.05
C THR A 99 26.30 7.89 6.99
N SER A 100 25.45 7.36 6.12
CA SER A 100 24.02 7.62 6.05
C SER A 100 23.29 6.62 6.94
N PHE A 101 22.66 7.12 8.00
CA PHE A 101 21.90 6.26 8.91
C PHE A 101 20.56 5.83 8.31
N PHE A 102 20.10 4.65 8.69
CA PHE A 102 18.74 4.18 8.39
C PHE A 102 18.13 3.37 9.54
N ALA A 103 16.81 3.34 9.60
CA ALA A 103 16.05 2.37 10.37
C ALA A 103 15.03 1.73 9.43
N PHE A 104 15.10 0.41 9.33
CA PHE A 104 14.05 -0.41 8.74
C PHE A 104 13.16 -0.93 9.85
N ALA A 105 11.84 -0.89 9.62
CA ALA A 105 10.89 -1.46 10.55
C ALA A 105 9.75 -2.19 9.84
N ASP A 106 9.23 -3.23 10.49
CA ASP A 106 7.95 -3.82 10.14
C ASP A 106 7.13 -4.24 11.38
N THR A 107 5.82 -4.22 11.20
CA THR A 107 4.86 -4.79 12.14
C THR A 107 3.79 -5.53 11.36
N VAL A 108 3.70 -6.85 11.55
CA VAL A 108 2.93 -7.74 10.67
C VAL A 108 2.18 -8.80 11.46
N VAL A 109 1.02 -9.22 10.95
CA VAL A 109 0.30 -10.41 11.40
C VAL A 109 0.48 -11.49 10.33
N ALA A 110 1.41 -12.41 10.55
CA ALA A 110 1.53 -13.61 9.72
C ALA A 110 0.53 -14.70 10.16
N ARG A 111 0.37 -15.73 9.32
CA ARG A 111 -0.57 -16.82 9.59
C ARG A 111 -0.26 -17.51 10.93
N SER A 112 -1.29 -17.60 11.78
CA SER A 112 -1.17 -18.23 13.09
C SER A 112 -1.58 -19.71 13.05
N TYR A 113 -1.08 -20.50 14.00
CA TYR A 113 -1.48 -21.92 14.15
C TYR A 113 -2.96 -22.09 14.54
N ARG A 114 -3.58 -21.09 15.18
CA ARG A 114 -4.94 -21.19 15.76
C ARG A 114 -6.04 -20.53 14.93
N GLY A 115 -5.72 -19.94 13.78
CA GLY A 115 -6.73 -19.32 12.91
C GLY A 115 -6.17 -18.41 11.82
N THR A 116 -7.09 -18.03 10.92
CA THR A 116 -6.93 -17.28 9.67
C THR A 116 -7.46 -15.83 9.79
N PRO A 117 -6.88 -14.94 10.62
CA PRO A 117 -7.06 -13.52 10.33
C PRO A 117 -6.45 -13.20 8.96
N GLU A 118 -6.87 -12.09 8.37
CA GLU A 118 -6.19 -11.51 7.21
C GLU A 118 -4.70 -11.36 7.55
N CYS A 119 -3.82 -11.87 6.69
CA CYS A 119 -2.38 -11.77 6.89
C CYS A 119 -1.90 -10.50 6.21
N HIS A 120 -1.49 -9.51 7.00
CA HIS A 120 -1.12 -8.18 6.51
C HIS A 120 -0.13 -7.50 7.44
N GLY A 121 0.43 -6.36 7.02
CA GLY A 121 1.12 -5.47 7.93
C GLY A 121 1.75 -4.26 7.28
N TRP A 122 2.44 -3.50 8.13
CA TRP A 122 3.08 -2.25 7.79
C TRP A 122 4.59 -2.45 7.74
N MET A 123 5.23 -1.94 6.71
CA MET A 123 6.69 -2.01 6.52
C MET A 123 7.19 -0.64 6.06
N GLY A 124 8.36 -0.24 6.52
CA GLY A 124 8.93 1.03 6.10
C GLY A 124 10.42 1.14 6.36
N ILE A 125 11.00 2.17 5.78
CA ILE A 125 12.39 2.56 6.00
C ILE A 125 12.49 4.07 6.14
N LYS A 126 13.20 4.52 7.18
CA LYS A 126 13.59 5.92 7.42
C LYS A 126 15.09 6.01 7.21
N PHE A 127 15.56 6.88 6.33
CA PHE A 127 16.97 6.90 5.93
C PHE A 127 17.45 8.30 5.55
N GLN A 128 18.76 8.53 5.65
CA GLN A 128 19.39 9.73 5.13
C GLN A 128 19.90 9.46 3.71
N SER A 129 19.34 10.10 2.67
CA SER A 129 19.82 9.92 1.28
C SER A 129 21.29 10.28 1.10
N ARG A 130 21.78 11.22 1.91
CA ARG A 130 23.17 11.62 2.01
C ARG A 130 23.56 11.73 3.46
N VAL A 131 24.85 11.64 3.73
CA VAL A 131 25.41 11.86 5.06
C VAL A 131 24.88 13.19 5.63
N GLN A 132 24.39 13.16 6.88
CA GLN A 132 23.83 14.32 7.59
C GLN A 132 22.59 14.97 6.96
N ASP A 133 21.97 14.33 5.95
CA ASP A 133 20.74 14.86 5.38
C ASP A 133 19.55 14.67 6.32
N GLN A 134 18.51 15.47 6.12
CA GLN A 134 17.23 15.20 6.78
C GLN A 134 16.68 13.85 6.31
N PRO A 135 16.08 13.05 7.21
CA PRO A 135 15.62 11.73 6.85
C PRO A 135 14.45 11.79 5.86
N SER A 136 14.46 10.87 4.91
CA SER A 136 13.33 10.54 4.06
C SER A 136 12.77 9.17 4.45
N GLN A 137 11.52 8.93 4.09
CA GLN A 137 10.80 7.72 4.47
C GLN A 137 10.08 7.12 3.26
N VAL A 138 10.09 5.79 3.22
CA VAL A 138 9.19 5.00 2.39
C VAL A 138 8.39 4.12 3.34
N VAL A 139 7.07 4.25 3.31
CA VAL A 139 6.14 3.48 4.13
C VAL A 139 5.15 2.78 3.21
N MET A 140 4.91 1.50 3.45
CA MET A 140 3.95 0.72 2.70
C MET A 140 3.14 -0.21 3.59
N HIS A 141 1.95 -0.55 3.11
CA HIS A 141 1.16 -1.65 3.66
C HIS A 141 1.19 -2.82 2.68
N VAL A 142 1.30 -4.03 3.23
CA VAL A 142 1.41 -5.26 2.47
C VAL A 142 0.36 -6.27 2.93
N ARG A 143 -0.15 -7.07 1.99
CA ARG A 143 -1.00 -8.23 2.27
C ARG A 143 -0.28 -9.48 1.81
N MET A 144 -0.22 -10.46 2.69
CA MET A 144 0.42 -11.75 2.45
C MET A 144 -0.62 -12.73 1.94
N LEU A 145 -0.42 -13.22 0.72
CA LEU A 145 -1.39 -14.04 -0.01
C LEU A 145 -1.00 -15.53 -0.03
N ASP A 146 0.25 -15.84 0.30
CA ASP A 146 0.71 -17.22 0.47
C ASP A 146 -0.06 -17.94 1.58
N GLU A 147 -0.36 -19.21 1.37
CA GLU A 147 -1.08 -20.03 2.35
C GLU A 147 -0.18 -20.40 3.54
N GLU A 148 1.09 -20.73 3.31
CA GLU A 148 1.98 -21.20 4.38
C GLU A 148 2.72 -20.05 5.08
N ALA A 149 2.78 -20.09 6.40
CA ALA A 149 3.45 -19.04 7.19
C ALA A 149 4.92 -18.86 6.78
N SER A 150 5.65 -19.94 6.50
CA SER A 150 7.04 -19.86 6.03
C SER A 150 7.19 -19.21 4.66
N ALA A 151 6.19 -19.38 3.78
CA ALA A 151 6.19 -18.74 2.46
C ALA A 151 5.87 -17.24 2.58
N GLN A 152 4.97 -16.86 3.50
CA GLN A 152 4.71 -15.46 3.83
C GLN A 152 5.98 -14.76 4.38
N GLN A 153 6.69 -15.43 5.30
CA GLN A 153 7.96 -14.98 5.86
C GLN A 153 9.03 -14.74 4.80
N GLU A 154 9.19 -15.70 3.89
CA GLU A 154 10.12 -15.55 2.76
C GLU A 154 9.75 -14.35 1.87
N ALA A 155 8.47 -14.20 1.53
CA ALA A 155 8.00 -13.08 0.70
C ALA A 155 8.21 -11.72 1.38
N LEU A 156 7.99 -11.63 2.70
CA LEU A 156 8.30 -10.45 3.51
C LEU A 156 9.79 -10.12 3.49
N GLY A 157 10.66 -11.13 3.64
CA GLY A 157 12.10 -10.95 3.55
C GLY A 157 12.53 -10.36 2.20
N ILE A 158 11.98 -10.88 1.10
CA ILE A 158 12.28 -10.39 -0.26
C ILE A 158 11.80 -8.95 -0.45
N VAL A 159 10.54 -8.64 -0.13
CA VAL A 159 9.99 -7.29 -0.33
C VAL A 159 10.71 -6.27 0.55
N GLY A 160 11.14 -6.65 1.76
CA GLY A 160 11.94 -5.79 2.64
C GLY A 160 13.34 -5.50 2.10
N VAL A 161 14.00 -6.49 1.49
CA VAL A 161 15.27 -6.26 0.77
C VAL A 161 15.07 -5.34 -0.42
N ASN A 162 14.00 -5.54 -1.19
CA ASN A 162 13.66 -4.67 -2.32
C ASN A 162 13.37 -3.23 -1.85
N LEU A 163 12.66 -3.06 -0.73
CA LEU A 163 12.41 -1.75 -0.13
C LEU A 163 13.72 -1.05 0.26
N CYS A 164 14.63 -1.75 0.94
CA CYS A 164 15.94 -1.20 1.30
C CYS A 164 16.73 -0.80 0.05
N TYR A 165 16.79 -1.68 -0.96
CA TYR A 165 17.47 -1.41 -2.22
C TYR A 165 16.89 -0.19 -2.94
N GLY A 166 15.56 -0.13 -3.03
CA GLY A 166 14.83 0.96 -3.66
C GLY A 166 15.11 2.30 -2.97
N ALA A 167 15.06 2.33 -1.64
CA ALA A 167 15.37 3.53 -0.87
C ALA A 167 16.83 4.02 -1.08
N PHE A 168 17.79 3.10 -1.08
CA PHE A 168 19.21 3.44 -1.12
C PHE A 168 19.74 3.76 -2.52
N PHE A 169 19.20 3.12 -3.55
CA PHE A 169 19.73 3.21 -4.91
C PHE A 169 18.77 3.79 -5.93
N LEU A 170 17.45 3.73 -5.70
CA LEU A 170 16.43 4.15 -6.67
C LEU A 170 15.57 5.32 -6.19
N SER A 171 15.82 5.88 -5.00
CA SER A 171 15.00 6.97 -4.44
C SER A 171 14.95 8.23 -5.29
N HIS A 172 16.00 8.49 -6.08
CA HIS A 172 16.06 9.56 -7.07
C HIS A 172 15.16 9.34 -8.30
N VAL A 173 14.70 8.11 -8.56
CA VAL A 173 13.72 7.75 -9.59
C VAL A 173 12.59 6.92 -8.95
N PRO A 174 11.63 7.58 -8.27
CA PRO A 174 10.59 6.90 -7.48
C PRO A 174 9.79 5.86 -8.26
N GLU A 175 9.60 6.05 -9.56
CA GLU A 175 8.89 5.10 -10.42
C GLU A 175 9.63 3.76 -10.53
N GLU A 176 10.96 3.80 -10.69
CA GLU A 176 11.81 2.61 -10.69
C GLU A 176 11.86 1.97 -9.30
N LEU A 177 11.85 2.77 -8.23
CA LEU A 177 11.72 2.27 -6.86
C LEU A 177 10.46 1.40 -6.73
N VAL A 178 9.29 1.91 -7.14
CA VAL A 178 8.02 1.16 -7.07
C VAL A 178 8.08 -0.11 -7.92
N GLU A 179 8.60 -0.04 -9.13
CA GLU A 179 8.75 -1.21 -10.02
C GLU A 179 9.63 -2.30 -9.39
N SER A 180 10.72 -1.92 -8.71
CA SER A 180 11.67 -2.85 -8.11
C SER A 180 11.14 -3.58 -6.86
N LEU A 181 10.02 -3.15 -6.27
CA LEU A 181 9.48 -3.73 -5.04
C LEU A 181 9.10 -5.20 -5.19
N LEU A 182 8.73 -5.64 -6.39
CA LEU A 182 8.40 -7.05 -6.68
C LEU A 182 9.51 -7.84 -7.38
N ASP A 183 10.75 -7.36 -7.41
CA ASP A 183 11.83 -8.18 -7.94
C ASP A 183 11.93 -9.50 -7.16
N ASN A 184 11.90 -10.62 -7.88
CA ASN A 184 11.76 -11.99 -7.34
C ASN A 184 10.45 -12.31 -6.60
N LEU A 185 9.41 -11.50 -6.77
CA LEU A 185 8.08 -11.75 -6.25
C LEU A 185 7.04 -11.75 -7.37
N THR A 186 5.89 -12.35 -7.09
CA THR A 186 4.71 -12.24 -7.94
C THR A 186 3.57 -11.66 -7.12
N THR A 187 2.65 -10.97 -7.78
CA THR A 187 1.44 -10.40 -7.18
C THR A 187 0.49 -11.45 -6.60
N ARG A 188 0.76 -12.75 -6.82
CA ARG A 188 0.05 -13.86 -6.18
C ARG A 188 0.54 -14.18 -4.78
N ARG A 189 1.77 -13.81 -4.44
CA ARG A 189 2.38 -14.07 -3.12
C ARG A 189 2.17 -12.91 -2.15
N LEU A 190 2.24 -11.68 -2.69
CA LEU A 190 2.18 -10.46 -1.91
C LEU A 190 1.52 -9.33 -2.72
N GLU A 191 0.67 -8.56 -2.07
CA GLU A 191 0.06 -7.33 -2.59
C GLU A 191 0.62 -6.13 -1.81
N ILE A 192 0.91 -5.03 -2.50
CA ILE A 192 1.27 -3.73 -1.89
C ILE A 192 0.10 -2.78 -2.15
N ASP A 193 -0.81 -2.65 -1.19
CA ASP A 193 -2.08 -1.93 -1.34
C ASP A 193 -2.02 -0.46 -0.86
N MET A 194 -0.89 -0.03 -0.32
CA MET A 194 -0.62 1.37 0.01
C MET A 194 0.90 1.62 -0.01
N LEU A 195 1.30 2.77 -0.56
CA LEU A 195 2.67 3.27 -0.54
C LEU A 195 2.66 4.78 -0.31
N GLU A 196 3.55 5.27 0.53
CA GLU A 196 3.77 6.68 0.78
C GLU A 196 5.27 6.98 0.85
N LEU A 197 5.69 7.99 0.10
CA LEU A 197 7.04 8.53 0.04
C LEU A 197 7.03 9.93 0.66
N SER A 198 7.92 10.19 1.62
CA SER A 198 7.97 11.48 2.33
C SER A 198 9.39 11.88 2.75
N GLY A 199 9.59 13.18 3.02
CA GLY A 199 10.90 13.73 3.39
C GLY A 199 11.66 14.37 2.22
N ILE A 200 12.90 14.76 2.48
CA ILE A 200 13.64 15.69 1.61
C ILE A 200 13.91 15.13 0.20
N GLU A 201 14.13 13.83 0.07
CA GLU A 201 14.36 13.14 -1.20
C GLU A 201 13.10 13.12 -2.06
N PHE A 202 11.94 12.99 -1.42
CA PHE A 202 10.66 12.81 -2.09
C PHE A 202 9.81 14.09 -2.16
N ARG A 203 10.40 15.27 -1.90
CA ARG A 203 9.68 16.55 -1.86
C ARG A 203 8.94 16.93 -3.15
N ASN A 204 9.37 16.38 -4.29
CA ASN A 204 8.76 16.61 -5.60
C ASN A 204 7.88 15.44 -6.06
N VAL A 205 7.67 14.45 -5.21
CA VAL A 205 6.91 13.24 -5.54
C VAL A 205 5.45 13.44 -5.17
N ASP A 206 4.59 13.18 -6.14
CA ASP A 206 3.16 13.09 -5.91
C ASP A 206 2.78 11.65 -5.57
N ASN A 207 2.47 11.40 -4.29
CA ASN A 207 2.09 10.06 -3.82
C ASN A 207 0.84 9.49 -4.53
N ARG A 208 0.02 10.34 -5.14
CA ARG A 208 -1.14 9.88 -5.93
C ARG A 208 -0.73 9.22 -7.23
N ILE A 209 0.35 9.72 -7.84
CA ILE A 209 0.95 9.10 -9.02
C ILE A 209 1.59 7.76 -8.64
N MET A 210 2.24 7.68 -7.47
CA MET A 210 2.84 6.44 -6.97
C MET A 210 1.76 5.38 -6.69
N ALA A 211 0.67 5.77 -6.03
CA ALA A 211 -0.44 4.88 -5.77
C ALA A 211 -1.17 4.45 -7.07
N LEU A 212 -1.33 5.34 -8.05
CA LEU A 212 -1.80 4.97 -9.39
C LEU A 212 -0.84 3.96 -10.05
N LYS A 213 0.46 4.16 -9.90
CA LYS A 213 1.49 3.25 -10.46
C LYS A 213 1.40 1.85 -9.84
N LEU A 214 1.07 1.72 -8.54
CA LEU A 214 0.79 0.41 -7.93
C LEU A 214 -0.32 -0.32 -8.68
N VAL A 215 -1.43 0.36 -9.00
CA VAL A 215 -2.56 -0.22 -9.73
C VAL A 215 -2.16 -0.57 -11.17
N GLN A 216 -1.40 0.29 -11.84
CA GLN A 216 -0.91 0.05 -13.21
C GLN A 216 -0.01 -1.18 -13.31
N LEU A 217 0.85 -1.40 -12.32
CA LEU A 217 1.76 -2.54 -12.25
C LEU A 217 1.07 -3.82 -11.75
N GLY A 218 -0.20 -3.74 -11.36
CA GLY A 218 -0.93 -4.85 -10.74
C GLY A 218 -0.47 -5.19 -9.32
N LEU A 219 0.30 -4.30 -8.68
CA LEU A 219 0.77 -4.43 -7.30
C LEU A 219 -0.36 -4.34 -6.28
N SER A 220 -1.43 -3.63 -6.66
CA SER A 220 -2.72 -3.66 -5.99
C SER A 220 -3.84 -3.56 -7.01
N GLY A 221 -5.00 -4.13 -6.70
CA GLY A 221 -6.19 -3.94 -7.55
C GLY A 221 -6.87 -2.59 -7.36
N ALA A 222 -6.55 -1.85 -6.29
CA ALA A 222 -7.09 -0.50 -6.10
C ALA A 222 -6.24 0.40 -5.20
N ALA A 223 -6.32 1.70 -5.45
CA ALA A 223 -5.73 2.75 -4.63
C ALA A 223 -6.79 3.75 -4.19
N MET A 224 -6.72 4.24 -2.95
CA MET A 224 -7.75 5.12 -2.40
C MET A 224 -7.15 6.42 -1.88
N PHE A 225 -7.88 7.51 -2.06
CA PHE A 225 -7.46 8.86 -1.72
C PHE A 225 -8.56 9.58 -0.94
N GLY A 226 -8.15 10.24 0.14
CA GLY A 226 -9.05 11.08 0.90
C GLY A 226 -9.27 12.44 0.23
N PRO A 227 -10.27 13.20 0.71
CA PRO A 227 -10.56 14.53 0.20
C PRO A 227 -9.41 15.53 0.44
N ASN A 228 -8.51 15.25 1.39
CA ASN A 228 -7.32 16.08 1.65
C ASN A 228 -6.10 15.64 0.81
N ARG A 229 -6.31 14.80 -0.21
CA ARG A 229 -5.29 14.30 -1.16
C ARG A 229 -4.33 13.27 -0.55
N GLU A 230 -4.60 12.81 0.65
CA GLU A 230 -3.83 11.78 1.34
C GLU A 230 -4.10 10.39 0.73
N VAL A 231 -3.08 9.55 0.68
CA VAL A 231 -3.23 8.13 0.32
C VAL A 231 -3.80 7.38 1.53
N LEU A 232 -4.89 6.65 1.33
CA LEU A 232 -5.58 5.93 2.38
C LEU A 232 -5.34 4.43 2.24
N GLN A 233 -5.09 3.75 3.35
CA GLN A 233 -5.06 2.29 3.37
C GLN A 233 -6.50 1.76 3.28
N PRO A 234 -6.85 0.93 2.27
CA PRO A 234 -8.23 0.56 2.02
C PRO A 234 -8.95 -0.17 3.15
N SER A 235 -8.29 -1.13 3.80
CA SER A 235 -8.92 -1.95 4.85
C SER A 235 -9.30 -1.10 6.07
N ASP A 236 -8.43 -0.20 6.52
CA ASP A 236 -8.66 0.70 7.64
C ASP A 236 -9.80 1.68 7.35
N MET A 237 -9.93 2.16 6.11
CA MET A 237 -10.99 3.10 5.77
C MET A 237 -12.36 2.45 5.66
N LEU A 238 -12.41 1.25 5.07
CA LEU A 238 -13.65 0.51 4.78
C LEU A 238 -14.19 -0.21 6.01
N HIS A 239 -13.32 -0.56 6.97
CA HIS A 239 -13.65 -1.34 8.15
C HIS A 239 -14.85 -0.76 8.92
N ASN A 240 -15.87 -1.59 9.15
CA ASN A 240 -17.12 -1.26 9.84
C ASN A 240 -17.92 -0.08 9.24
N LYS A 241 -17.71 0.24 7.96
CA LYS A 241 -18.48 1.25 7.25
C LYS A 241 -19.35 0.63 6.17
N ALA A 242 -20.59 1.09 6.08
CA ALA A 242 -21.42 0.84 4.92
C ALA A 242 -20.85 1.67 3.75
N VAL A 243 -20.82 1.10 2.55
CA VAL A 243 -20.10 1.69 1.41
C VAL A 243 -21.09 1.99 0.30
N LEU A 244 -21.07 3.23 -0.17
CA LEU A 244 -21.81 3.65 -1.36
C LEU A 244 -20.79 4.10 -2.42
N VAL A 245 -20.77 3.44 -3.57
CA VAL A 245 -19.80 3.74 -4.63
C VAL A 245 -20.51 4.22 -5.88
N GLU A 246 -20.14 5.39 -6.40
CA GLU A 246 -20.49 5.81 -7.76
C GLU A 246 -19.29 5.61 -8.67
N ARG A 247 -19.47 4.86 -9.75
CA ARG A 247 -18.47 4.69 -10.80
C ARG A 247 -18.69 5.72 -11.89
N GLY A 248 -17.62 6.39 -12.31
CA GLY A 248 -17.70 7.38 -13.38
C GLY A 248 -16.37 7.64 -14.06
N SER A 249 -16.43 8.22 -15.26
CA SER A 249 -15.23 8.76 -15.90
C SER A 249 -14.79 10.08 -15.27
N PHE A 250 -15.71 10.83 -14.68
CA PHE A 250 -15.51 12.13 -14.02
C PHE A 250 -14.63 13.09 -14.83
N ARG A 251 -14.93 13.23 -16.13
CA ARG A 251 -14.18 14.08 -17.08
C ARG A 251 -14.99 15.29 -17.60
N PRO A 252 -15.21 16.35 -16.80
CA PRO A 252 -15.02 16.44 -15.34
C PRO A 252 -16.21 15.81 -14.58
N VAL A 253 -16.13 15.75 -13.24
CA VAL A 253 -17.32 15.52 -12.41
C VAL A 253 -18.32 16.67 -12.62
N THR A 254 -19.60 16.34 -12.66
CA THR A 254 -20.69 17.29 -12.92
C THR A 254 -21.76 17.26 -11.83
N TYR A 255 -22.67 18.23 -11.84
CA TYR A 255 -23.82 18.23 -10.92
C TYR A 255 -24.69 16.98 -11.05
N VAL A 256 -24.74 16.34 -12.23
CA VAL A 256 -25.48 15.09 -12.41
C VAL A 256 -24.87 13.96 -11.57
N ASN A 257 -23.55 13.86 -11.52
CA ASN A 257 -22.87 12.87 -10.68
C ASN A 257 -23.17 13.11 -9.20
N ILE A 258 -22.99 14.36 -8.75
CA ILE A 258 -23.24 14.73 -7.35
C ILE A 258 -24.69 14.45 -6.95
N ASP A 259 -25.66 14.85 -7.78
CA ASP A 259 -27.09 14.60 -7.55
C ASP A 259 -27.42 13.10 -7.51
N MET A 260 -26.82 12.30 -8.40
CA MET A 260 -26.96 10.84 -8.38
C MET A 260 -26.46 10.23 -7.07
N LEU A 261 -25.27 10.62 -6.61
CA LEU A 261 -24.71 10.14 -5.34
C LEU A 261 -25.55 10.59 -4.14
N GLU A 262 -26.00 11.84 -4.11
CA GLU A 262 -26.82 12.39 -3.02
C GLU A 262 -28.18 11.71 -2.93
N CYS A 263 -28.85 11.52 -4.07
CA CYS A 263 -30.11 10.79 -4.16
C CYS A 263 -29.94 9.33 -3.73
N ALA A 264 -28.86 8.67 -4.16
CA ALA A 264 -28.56 7.31 -3.76
C ALA A 264 -28.26 7.22 -2.25
N LEU A 265 -27.50 8.16 -1.70
CA LEU A 265 -27.19 8.24 -0.27
C LEU A 265 -28.45 8.44 0.57
N ALA A 266 -29.36 9.30 0.13
CA ALA A 266 -30.64 9.53 0.81
C ALA A 266 -31.49 8.24 0.90
N LYS A 267 -31.47 7.41 -0.14
CA LYS A 267 -32.14 6.09 -0.14
C LYS A 267 -31.37 5.06 0.69
N PHE A 268 -30.06 5.02 0.56
CA PHE A 268 -29.21 4.06 1.25
C PHE A 268 -29.30 4.21 2.78
N LYS A 269 -29.41 5.45 3.28
CA LYS A 269 -29.66 5.75 4.70
C LYS A 269 -30.99 5.19 5.24
N GLN A 270 -31.98 4.96 4.38
CA GLN A 270 -33.29 4.44 4.79
C GLN A 270 -33.28 2.92 4.94
N GLU A 271 -32.23 2.24 4.48
CA GLU A 271 -32.13 0.80 4.65
C GLU A 271 -31.90 0.45 6.13
N PRO A 272 -32.71 -0.46 6.72
CA PRO A 272 -32.56 -0.85 8.12
C PRO A 272 -31.16 -1.40 8.48
N ALA A 273 -30.47 -1.98 7.50
CA ALA A 273 -29.11 -2.51 7.68
C ALA A 273 -28.02 -1.43 7.68
N VAL A 274 -28.35 -0.18 7.33
CA VAL A 274 -27.41 0.95 7.20
C VAL A 274 -27.69 2.06 8.21
N ALA A 275 -28.92 2.17 8.72
CA ALA A 275 -29.41 3.31 9.50
C ALA A 275 -28.46 3.78 10.64
N ASP A 276 -27.85 2.83 11.37
CA ASP A 276 -26.96 3.12 12.51
C ASP A 276 -25.47 2.95 12.19
N LYS A 277 -25.11 2.87 10.91
CA LYS A 277 -23.73 2.61 10.46
C LYS A 277 -23.08 3.86 9.89
N PRO A 278 -21.78 4.09 10.14
CA PRO A 278 -21.05 5.11 9.40
C PRO A 278 -21.04 4.73 7.91
N ILE A 279 -21.36 5.71 7.05
CA ILE A 279 -21.38 5.52 5.60
C ILE A 279 -20.12 6.16 5.00
N LEU A 280 -19.44 5.40 4.14
CA LEU A 280 -18.35 5.88 3.30
C LEU A 280 -18.85 5.98 1.84
N THR A 281 -18.89 7.20 1.31
CA THR A 281 -19.17 7.45 -0.10
C THR A 281 -17.87 7.50 -0.90
N LEU A 282 -17.81 6.74 -1.99
CA LEU A 282 -16.65 6.63 -2.87
C LEU A 282 -17.01 7.02 -4.30
N MET A 283 -16.11 7.77 -4.94
CA MET A 283 -16.13 8.02 -6.38
C MET A 283 -15.07 7.15 -7.04
N GLU A 284 -15.48 6.17 -7.84
CA GLU A 284 -14.57 5.21 -8.48
C GLU A 284 -14.19 5.64 -9.91
N LEU A 285 -12.88 5.78 -10.13
CA LEU A 285 -12.24 5.90 -11.44
C LEU A 285 -11.62 4.55 -11.83
N THR A 286 -12.15 3.89 -12.86
CA THR A 286 -11.51 2.64 -13.32
C THR A 286 -10.30 2.92 -14.20
N MET A 287 -9.32 2.02 -14.22
CA MET A 287 -8.19 2.06 -15.14
C MET A 287 -8.64 2.13 -16.60
N ARG A 288 -9.76 1.49 -16.95
CA ARG A 288 -10.37 1.61 -18.28
C ARG A 288 -10.81 3.05 -18.60
N ASN A 289 -11.37 3.78 -17.63
CA ASN A 289 -11.74 5.18 -17.83
C ASN A 289 -10.52 6.10 -18.01
N LEU A 290 -9.40 5.74 -17.38
CA LEU A 290 -8.14 6.48 -17.49
C LEU A 290 -7.40 6.16 -18.80
N LEU A 291 -7.59 4.97 -19.36
CA LEU A 291 -7.00 4.52 -20.64
C LEU A 291 -7.90 4.79 -21.86
N ALA A 292 -9.09 5.37 -21.70
CA ALA A 292 -10.02 5.56 -22.81
C ALA A 292 -9.50 6.45 -23.97
N GLY A 293 -8.39 7.17 -23.78
CA GLY A 293 -7.73 8.02 -24.78
C GLY A 293 -6.41 7.50 -25.34
N GLY A 294 -5.94 6.30 -24.95
CA GLY A 294 -4.65 5.78 -25.39
C GLY A 294 -4.20 4.50 -24.66
N THR A 295 -2.98 4.05 -24.94
CA THR A 295 -2.39 2.87 -24.27
C THR A 295 -1.77 3.19 -22.91
N GLU A 296 -1.57 4.47 -22.60
CA GLU A 296 -1.00 4.94 -21.34
C GLU A 296 -1.95 5.91 -20.65
N VAL A 297 -1.92 5.91 -19.32
CA VAL A 297 -2.69 6.87 -18.53
C VAL A 297 -2.03 8.24 -18.63
N ASP A 298 -2.78 9.23 -19.10
CA ASP A 298 -2.36 10.63 -18.99
C ASP A 298 -2.40 11.07 -17.52
N ARG A 299 -1.21 11.21 -16.93
CA ARG A 299 -1.03 11.61 -15.53
C ARG A 299 -1.68 12.97 -15.23
N ARG A 300 -1.65 13.91 -16.18
CA ARG A 300 -2.23 15.25 -15.99
C ARG A 300 -3.74 15.19 -15.98
N ASP A 301 -4.32 14.43 -16.90
CA ASP A 301 -5.77 14.21 -16.97
C ASP A 301 -6.27 13.48 -15.70
N PHE A 302 -5.56 12.43 -15.24
CA PHE A 302 -5.86 11.78 -13.96
C PHE A 302 -5.86 12.77 -12.79
N LEU A 303 -4.76 13.52 -12.61
CA LEU A 303 -4.65 14.49 -11.51
C LEU A 303 -5.74 15.55 -11.58
N ALA A 304 -6.06 16.06 -12.77
CA ALA A 304 -7.13 17.04 -12.95
C ALA A 304 -8.49 16.49 -12.52
N ARG A 305 -8.83 15.25 -12.87
CA ARG A 305 -10.09 14.62 -12.44
C ARG A 305 -10.13 14.43 -10.92
N ALA A 306 -9.05 13.91 -10.33
CA ALA A 306 -8.95 13.68 -8.90
C ALA A 306 -9.04 15.01 -8.11
N GLU A 307 -8.37 16.08 -8.57
CA GLU A 307 -8.41 17.40 -7.94
C GLU A 307 -9.83 17.98 -7.83
N VAL A 308 -10.65 17.85 -8.88
CA VAL A 308 -12.03 18.32 -8.82
C VAL A 308 -12.86 17.47 -7.86
N LEU A 309 -12.67 16.15 -7.83
CA LEU A 309 -13.33 15.28 -6.87
C LEU A 309 -12.96 15.63 -5.42
N PHE A 310 -11.68 15.90 -5.15
CA PHE A 310 -11.21 16.35 -3.83
C PHE A 310 -11.80 17.71 -3.44
N ALA A 311 -11.87 18.66 -4.38
CA ALA A 311 -12.50 19.95 -4.16
C ALA A 311 -14.01 19.83 -3.83
N CYS A 312 -14.66 18.77 -4.31
CA CYS A 312 -16.03 18.41 -3.94
C CYS A 312 -16.13 17.63 -2.62
N GLY A 313 -15.02 17.40 -1.90
CA GLY A 313 -14.99 16.66 -0.64
C GLY A 313 -15.13 15.14 -0.81
N MET A 314 -14.92 14.61 -2.02
CA MET A 314 -15.12 13.19 -2.31
C MET A 314 -13.89 12.35 -1.96
N THR A 315 -14.13 11.14 -1.44
CA THR A 315 -13.11 10.09 -1.37
C THR A 315 -13.05 9.38 -2.72
N VAL A 316 -11.86 9.21 -3.26
CA VAL A 316 -11.65 8.67 -4.61
C VAL A 316 -11.05 7.27 -4.53
N LEU A 317 -11.62 6.33 -5.29
CA LEU A 317 -11.08 4.99 -5.48
C LEU A 317 -10.61 4.85 -6.93
N ILE A 318 -9.37 4.46 -7.16
CA ILE A 318 -8.88 4.02 -8.47
C ILE A 318 -8.85 2.50 -8.44
N SER A 319 -9.38 1.84 -9.46
CA SER A 319 -9.45 0.38 -9.50
C SER A 319 -9.11 -0.21 -10.87
N ASP A 320 -8.56 -1.41 -10.89
CA ASP A 320 -8.45 -2.24 -12.11
C ASP A 320 -9.71 -3.11 -12.35
N TYR A 321 -10.73 -2.97 -11.49
CA TYR A 321 -11.95 -3.78 -11.50
C TYR A 321 -12.94 -3.31 -12.56
N PHE A 322 -12.77 -3.81 -13.78
CA PHE A 322 -13.71 -3.51 -14.85
C PHE A 322 -15.13 -4.01 -14.54
N GLU A 323 -15.29 -5.24 -14.07
CA GLU A 323 -16.59 -5.82 -13.74
C GLU A 323 -17.04 -5.43 -12.33
N TYR A 324 -18.32 -5.07 -12.17
CA TYR A 324 -18.86 -4.66 -10.87
C TYR A 324 -18.76 -5.75 -9.80
N HIS A 325 -18.87 -7.04 -10.16
CA HIS A 325 -18.73 -8.13 -9.19
C HIS A 325 -17.30 -8.21 -8.61
N ARG A 326 -16.26 -7.80 -9.36
CA ARG A 326 -14.89 -7.76 -8.84
C ARG A 326 -14.71 -6.62 -7.84
N LEU A 327 -15.30 -5.45 -8.13
CA LEU A 327 -15.37 -4.35 -7.17
C LEU A 327 -16.13 -4.75 -5.90
N ALA A 328 -17.30 -5.37 -6.05
CA ALA A 328 -18.10 -5.84 -4.92
C ALA A 328 -17.34 -6.88 -4.07
N ALA A 329 -16.63 -7.82 -4.70
CA ALA A 329 -15.75 -8.76 -4.01
C ALA A 329 -14.63 -8.04 -3.25
N TYR A 330 -13.97 -7.06 -3.88
CA TYR A 330 -12.91 -6.28 -3.25
C TYR A 330 -13.38 -5.52 -2.00
N LEU A 331 -14.56 -4.89 -2.08
CA LEU A 331 -15.15 -4.13 -0.97
C LEU A 331 -15.65 -5.07 0.15
N SER A 332 -16.34 -6.16 -0.20
CA SER A 332 -16.91 -7.12 0.76
C SER A 332 -15.84 -7.87 1.55
N TRP A 333 -14.62 -7.98 1.03
CA TRP A 333 -13.49 -8.50 1.78
C TRP A 333 -13.05 -7.59 2.93
N ARG A 334 -13.30 -6.28 2.83
CA ARG A 334 -12.81 -5.26 3.79
C ARG A 334 -13.89 -4.71 4.70
N THR A 335 -15.16 -4.85 4.34
CA THR A 335 -16.29 -4.49 5.19
C THR A 335 -17.36 -5.58 5.20
N ARG A 336 -17.96 -5.80 6.37
CA ARG A 336 -19.13 -6.67 6.53
C ARG A 336 -20.45 -5.89 6.46
N GLU A 337 -20.38 -4.56 6.37
CA GLU A 337 -21.56 -3.71 6.26
C GLU A 337 -22.08 -3.68 4.82
N ARG A 338 -23.26 -3.09 4.63
CA ARG A 338 -23.87 -3.02 3.29
C ARG A 338 -23.00 -2.26 2.30
N ILE A 339 -22.97 -2.75 1.08
CA ILE A 339 -22.32 -2.13 -0.08
C ILE A 339 -23.42 -1.85 -1.10
N SER A 340 -23.42 -0.64 -1.67
CA SER A 340 -24.32 -0.24 -2.75
C SER A 340 -23.54 0.45 -3.85
N ILE A 341 -23.91 0.18 -5.10
CA ILE A 341 -23.26 0.73 -6.29
C ILE A 341 -24.28 1.61 -7.01
N VAL A 342 -23.95 2.88 -7.20
CA VAL A 342 -24.74 3.85 -7.94
C VAL A 342 -24.48 3.65 -9.43
N LEU A 343 -25.54 3.35 -10.17
CA LEU A 343 -25.49 3.11 -11.61
C LEU A 343 -26.32 4.14 -12.37
N GLY A 344 -25.72 4.74 -13.39
CA GLY A 344 -26.48 5.45 -14.41
C GLY A 344 -27.25 4.47 -15.30
N VAL A 345 -28.35 4.94 -15.90
CA VAL A 345 -29.18 4.12 -16.81
C VAL A 345 -28.34 3.44 -17.93
N PRO A 346 -27.36 4.10 -18.58
CA PRO A 346 -26.51 3.44 -19.57
C PRO A 346 -25.71 2.26 -19.01
N SER A 347 -25.19 2.38 -17.78
CA SER A 347 -24.41 1.33 -17.12
C SER A 347 -25.26 0.12 -16.74
N ILE A 348 -26.56 0.30 -16.52
CA ILE A 348 -27.48 -0.83 -16.34
C ILE A 348 -27.52 -1.68 -17.61
N PHE A 349 -27.61 -1.08 -18.80
CA PHE A 349 -27.57 -1.85 -20.04
C PHE A 349 -26.25 -2.60 -20.23
N GLU A 350 -25.12 -1.97 -19.91
CA GLU A 350 -23.80 -2.64 -19.96
C GLU A 350 -23.70 -3.81 -18.97
N LEU A 351 -24.37 -3.73 -17.81
CA LEU A 351 -24.40 -4.81 -16.82
C LEU A 351 -25.05 -6.09 -17.39
N PHE A 352 -25.98 -5.96 -18.34
CA PHE A 352 -26.64 -7.08 -19.02
C PHE A 352 -25.94 -7.53 -20.31
N ASP A 353 -24.80 -6.96 -20.68
CA ASP A 353 -24.06 -7.35 -21.88
C ASP A 353 -23.20 -8.60 -21.61
N GLU A 354 -23.66 -9.76 -22.10
CA GLU A 354 -23.04 -11.07 -21.88
C GLU A 354 -21.59 -11.16 -22.34
N LYS A 355 -21.16 -10.32 -23.30
CA LYS A 355 -19.78 -10.35 -23.82
C LYS A 355 -18.74 -10.11 -22.73
N TYR A 356 -19.10 -9.40 -21.66
CA TYR A 356 -18.21 -9.11 -20.54
C TYR A 356 -18.06 -10.28 -19.57
N TYR A 357 -18.88 -11.33 -19.69
CA TYR A 357 -18.91 -12.46 -18.76
C TYR A 357 -18.59 -13.80 -19.42
N ALA A 358 -18.11 -13.80 -20.66
CA ALA A 358 -17.79 -15.02 -21.41
C ALA A 358 -16.72 -15.92 -20.75
N GLN A 359 -15.92 -15.35 -19.84
CA GLN A 359 -14.89 -16.07 -19.09
C GLN A 359 -15.41 -16.68 -17.77
N LEU A 360 -16.64 -16.36 -17.35
CA LEU A 360 -17.28 -16.95 -16.17
C LEU A 360 -17.97 -18.26 -16.56
N PRO A 361 -17.71 -19.40 -15.89
CA PRO A 361 -18.37 -20.67 -16.17
C PRO A 361 -19.92 -20.58 -16.17
N GLY A 362 -20.50 -19.77 -15.29
CA GLY A 362 -21.93 -19.49 -15.22
C GLY A 362 -22.37 -18.20 -15.90
N GLY A 363 -21.48 -17.54 -16.66
CA GLY A 363 -21.77 -16.34 -17.45
C GLY A 363 -22.40 -15.20 -16.65
N ILE A 364 -23.44 -14.60 -17.21
CA ILE A 364 -24.16 -13.48 -16.60
C ILE A 364 -24.86 -13.84 -15.28
N LEU A 365 -25.34 -15.09 -15.13
CA LEU A 365 -26.00 -15.52 -13.89
C LEU A 365 -25.00 -15.61 -12.73
N GLU A 366 -23.78 -16.09 -13.00
CA GLU A 366 -22.71 -16.09 -12.03
C GLU A 366 -22.30 -14.67 -11.63
N ASN A 367 -22.27 -13.72 -12.58
CA ASN A 367 -22.01 -12.31 -12.27
C ASN A 367 -23.03 -11.75 -11.26
N PHE A 368 -24.34 -11.94 -11.51
CA PHE A 368 -25.38 -11.47 -10.58
C PHE A 368 -25.43 -12.27 -9.27
N GLY A 369 -24.93 -13.49 -9.22
CA GLY A 369 -24.80 -14.25 -7.98
C GLY A 369 -23.63 -13.80 -7.10
N ARG A 370 -22.59 -13.20 -7.71
CA ARG A 370 -21.41 -12.66 -7.02
C ARG A 370 -21.57 -11.19 -6.62
N LEU A 371 -22.51 -10.47 -7.24
CA LEU A 371 -22.87 -9.08 -6.97
C LEU A 371 -23.96 -9.03 -5.90
#